data_AF-A0A0W0RQ84-F1
#
_entry.id   AF-A0A0W0RQ84-F1
#
_cell.length_a   1.000
_cell.length_b   1.000
_cell.length_c   1.000
_cell.angle_alpha   90.00
_cell.angle_beta   90.00
_cell.angle_gamma   90.00
#
_symmetry.space_group_name_H-M   'P 1'
#
loop_
_entity.id
_entity.type
_entity.pdbx_description
1 polymer ?
#
loop_
_entity_poly.entity_id
_entity_poly.type
_entity_poly.pdbx_seq_one_letter_code
_entity_poly.pdbx_strand_id
1 'polypeptide(L)'
;MPSTRSFFSHHASSAKSLSERRNRFLKDKEHAAYQLIVEDYQPIIQHYINKYGFENLVVLINGTTEFGQKIISENIADLQRDVDLFENEDIQYAILVRNYWVRPSSSVPAPFYLNKVDNKNTDFSPNYEELYHAIKEEFLDENDRIKDLSREELKRLNQICFNLGCQKKLEEYRAKILEDLNLRKKKVCLTKEQALEEIKKIQANLKEGECVIYFFTNNVRVGPAHFEFVQIKKDEIIKPVHWFLHNSNIINRNDLENIFISDISDFISPYLKPQYLQPQVDEVSCGTLGILYLKELLKNKGQQSDDFTLRVTLYKMHNREIGKGNLFFPSPHVLRYSQSSFYNDVILAMLKNDHEVSIKFKGIKYKIKPLKVILEDSIKFAKSQGDLTVAEENKKILKNLPAFRKKWLMEYETAIQKRNAMQGDRYNLYLAYSSRRMQALANHPEGLQKEQADTPGLECEKTVKRPSLLERIKKNLQQTKEKKLPKSSLFHPLDAITKVVDNPLYEGRNTRENPLYEPQLHTL
;
A
#
# COMPACT_ATOMS: atom_id res chain seq x y z
N MET A 1 48.57 -15.93 27.60
CA MET A 1 47.37 -16.68 28.02
C MET A 1 47.14 -16.44 29.51
N PRO A 2 45.99 -15.85 29.86
CA PRO A 2 45.16 -16.43 30.92
C PRO A 2 43.68 -16.51 30.49
N SER A 3 43.03 -17.58 30.93
CA SER A 3 41.62 -17.91 30.73
C SER A 3 40.70 -16.84 31.34
N THR A 4 39.97 -16.11 30.50
CA THR A 4 38.88 -15.22 30.91
C THR A 4 37.57 -16.01 31.00
N ARG A 5 37.10 -16.18 32.24
CA ARG A 5 35.79 -16.73 32.58
C ARG A 5 34.66 -15.98 31.86
N SER A 6 33.77 -16.75 31.23
CA SER A 6 32.48 -16.29 30.72
C SER A 6 31.61 -15.80 31.89
N PHE A 7 31.29 -14.51 31.88
CA PHE A 7 30.51 -13.81 32.91
C PHE A 7 29.07 -13.56 32.45
N PHE A 8 28.43 -14.49 31.76
CA PHE A 8 26.97 -14.47 31.53
C PHE A 8 26.41 -15.89 31.52
N SER A 9 26.28 -16.49 32.70
CA SER A 9 25.31 -17.55 32.95
C SER A 9 23.97 -16.89 33.24
N HIS A 10 23.23 -16.55 32.19
CA HIS A 10 21.80 -16.35 32.32
C HIS A 10 21.12 -17.64 31.91
N HIS A 11 20.37 -18.23 32.84
CA HIS A 11 19.42 -19.30 32.59
C HIS A 11 18.67 -19.04 31.28
N ALA A 12 18.95 -19.87 30.27
CA ALA A 12 18.08 -19.97 29.12
C ALA A 12 16.69 -20.33 29.65
N SER A 13 15.75 -19.38 29.61
CA SER A 13 14.36 -19.70 29.87
C SER A 13 13.97 -20.78 28.88
N SER A 14 13.52 -21.93 29.38
CA SER A 14 13.01 -23.02 28.54
C SER A 14 12.04 -22.42 27.51
N ALA A 15 12.25 -22.74 26.24
CA ALA A 15 11.39 -22.27 25.17
C ALA A 15 9.94 -22.64 25.53
N LYS A 16 9.10 -21.63 25.81
CA LYS A 16 7.67 -21.86 26.09
C LYS A 16 7.11 -22.70 24.96
N SER A 17 6.53 -23.85 25.31
CA SER A 17 5.89 -24.74 24.35
C SER A 17 4.87 -23.97 23.51
N LEU A 18 4.85 -24.25 22.20
CA LEU A 18 3.84 -23.68 21.32
C LEU A 18 2.45 -24.09 21.79
N SER A 19 1.49 -23.15 21.74
CA SER A 19 0.09 -23.44 22.01
C SER A 19 -0.43 -24.54 21.09
N GLU A 20 -1.35 -25.39 21.56
CA GLU A 20 -1.96 -26.46 20.77
C GLU A 20 -2.52 -26.00 19.41
N ARG A 21 -3.11 -24.80 19.35
CA ARG A 21 -3.63 -24.23 18.08
C ARG A 21 -2.53 -23.99 17.06
N ARG A 22 -1.36 -23.51 17.49
CA ARG A 22 -0.18 -23.32 16.61
C ARG A 22 0.38 -24.67 16.17
N ASN A 23 0.49 -25.62 17.10
CA ASN A 23 0.94 -26.97 16.75
C ASN A 23 0.00 -27.67 15.77
N ARG A 24 -1.32 -27.47 15.89
CA ARG A 24 -2.29 -27.95 14.90
C ARG A 24 -2.08 -27.28 13.55
N PHE A 25 -2.00 -25.95 13.53
CA PHE A 25 -1.77 -25.23 12.27
C PHE A 25 -0.49 -25.67 11.55
N LEU A 26 0.62 -25.89 12.27
CA LEU A 26 1.88 -26.38 11.68
C LEU A 26 1.81 -27.81 11.14
N LYS A 27 0.79 -28.59 11.54
CA LYS A 27 0.53 -29.94 11.04
C LYS A 27 -0.41 -29.96 9.83
N ASP A 28 -0.99 -28.80 9.45
CA ASP A 28 -1.86 -28.71 8.29
C ASP A 28 -1.04 -28.94 7.00
N LYS A 29 -1.68 -29.52 5.98
CA LYS A 29 -1.05 -29.73 4.67
C LYS A 29 -0.81 -28.40 3.92
N GLU A 30 -1.66 -27.41 4.18
CA GLU A 30 -1.65 -26.13 3.48
C GLU A 30 -1.78 -24.95 4.46
N HIS A 31 -0.88 -23.98 4.27
CA HIS A 31 -0.73 -22.81 5.14
C HIS A 31 -1.10 -21.51 4.42
N ALA A 32 -2.10 -21.55 3.53
CA ALA A 32 -2.55 -20.37 2.79
C ALA A 32 -2.96 -19.24 3.77
N ALA A 33 -2.40 -18.05 3.53
CA ALA A 33 -2.81 -16.84 4.21
C ALA A 33 -4.17 -16.38 3.68
N TYR A 34 -4.96 -15.79 4.57
CA TYR A 34 -6.23 -15.17 4.20
C TYR A 34 -6.00 -13.69 3.82
N GLN A 35 -6.56 -13.28 2.68
CA GLN A 35 -6.63 -11.88 2.29
C GLN A 35 -7.78 -11.21 3.04
N LEU A 36 -7.46 -10.32 3.98
CA LEU A 36 -8.48 -9.53 4.66
C LEU A 36 -9.23 -8.65 3.65
N ILE A 37 -10.56 -8.64 3.75
CA ILE A 37 -11.44 -7.74 3.00
C ILE A 37 -11.76 -6.50 3.84
N VAL A 38 -12.21 -5.41 3.20
CA VAL A 38 -12.45 -4.12 3.87
C VAL A 38 -13.41 -4.23 5.08
N GLU A 39 -14.33 -5.17 5.01
CA GLU A 39 -15.34 -5.47 6.02
C GLU A 39 -14.76 -6.12 7.28
N ASP A 40 -13.63 -6.83 7.16
CA ASP A 40 -13.00 -7.52 8.28
C ASP A 40 -12.34 -6.55 9.27
N TYR A 41 -11.91 -5.39 8.80
CA TYR A 41 -11.03 -4.51 9.58
C TYR A 41 -11.72 -3.95 10.81
N GLN A 42 -12.97 -3.49 10.69
CA GLN A 42 -13.69 -2.90 11.82
C GLN A 42 -13.82 -3.86 13.01
N PRO A 43 -14.34 -5.10 12.86
CA PRO A 43 -14.42 -6.04 13.98
C PRO A 43 -13.04 -6.45 14.53
N ILE A 44 -12.02 -6.62 13.67
CA ILE A 44 -10.67 -6.98 14.10
C ILE A 44 -10.03 -5.85 14.91
N ILE A 45 -10.12 -4.61 14.43
CA ILE A 45 -9.58 -3.43 15.11
C ILE A 45 -10.28 -3.23 16.44
N GLN A 46 -11.62 -3.32 16.47
CA GLN A 46 -12.39 -3.19 17.72
C GLN A 46 -11.99 -4.26 18.74
N HIS A 47 -11.77 -5.50 18.30
CA HIS A 47 -11.26 -6.56 19.16
C HIS A 47 -9.93 -6.17 19.81
N TYR A 48 -8.98 -5.62 19.05
CA TYR A 48 -7.68 -5.23 19.60
C TYR A 48 -7.76 -3.98 20.48
N ILE A 49 -8.62 -3.02 20.16
CA ILE A 49 -8.90 -1.87 21.02
C ILE A 49 -9.39 -2.36 22.39
N ASN A 50 -10.40 -3.23 22.41
CA ASN A 50 -10.98 -3.75 23.65
C ASN A 50 -9.97 -4.61 24.42
N LYS A 51 -9.25 -5.50 23.72
CA LYS A 51 -8.31 -6.45 24.33
C LYS A 51 -7.14 -5.78 25.04
N TYR A 52 -6.72 -4.62 24.56
CA TYR A 52 -5.54 -3.93 25.08
C TYR A 52 -5.86 -2.59 25.75
N GLY A 53 -7.15 -2.25 25.91
CA GLY A 53 -7.60 -1.05 26.61
C GLY A 53 -7.31 0.26 25.86
N PHE A 54 -7.45 0.28 24.54
CA PHE A 54 -7.19 1.46 23.70
C PHE A 54 -8.45 2.30 23.42
N GLU A 55 -9.34 2.45 24.41
CA GLU A 55 -10.67 3.05 24.23
C GLU A 55 -10.64 4.50 23.70
N ASN A 56 -9.52 5.21 23.92
CA ASN A 56 -9.32 6.58 23.45
C ASN A 56 -8.67 6.69 22.07
N LEU A 57 -8.32 5.57 21.43
CA LEU A 57 -7.71 5.56 20.10
C LEU A 57 -8.75 5.91 19.04
N VAL A 58 -8.48 6.96 18.28
CA VAL A 58 -9.31 7.29 17.10
C VAL A 58 -8.78 6.56 15.89
N VAL A 59 -9.61 5.66 15.37
CA VAL A 59 -9.37 4.94 14.13
C VAL A 59 -10.35 5.40 13.07
N LEU A 60 -9.83 5.73 11.90
CA LEU A 60 -10.61 6.11 10.71
C LEU A 60 -10.21 5.21 9.55
N ILE A 61 -11.20 4.75 8.79
CA ILE A 61 -11.00 4.13 7.48
C ILE A 61 -11.28 5.23 6.44
N ASN A 62 -10.46 5.33 5.39
CA ASN A 62 -10.63 6.34 4.34
C ASN A 62 -12.08 6.39 3.86
N GLY A 63 -12.62 7.61 3.75
CA GLY A 63 -14.01 7.79 3.34
C GLY A 63 -15.05 7.74 4.47
N THR A 64 -14.65 7.41 5.72
CA THR A 64 -15.58 7.39 6.86
C THR A 64 -15.82 8.76 7.50
N THR A 65 -15.01 9.76 7.16
CA THR A 65 -15.26 11.15 7.60
C THR A 65 -16.35 11.80 6.76
N GLU A 66 -16.93 12.91 7.23
CA GLU A 66 -17.95 13.64 6.45
C GLU A 66 -17.41 14.17 5.12
N PHE A 67 -16.14 14.62 5.10
CA PHE A 67 -15.45 14.99 3.85
C PHE A 67 -15.36 13.78 2.92
N GLY A 68 -14.88 12.64 3.43
CA GLY A 68 -14.74 11.42 2.66
C GLY A 68 -16.07 10.89 2.12
N GLN A 69 -17.14 10.92 2.94
CA GLN A 69 -18.48 10.51 2.54
C GLN A 69 -19.01 11.36 1.40
N LYS A 70 -18.83 12.68 1.46
CA LYS A 70 -19.22 13.60 0.39
C LYS A 70 -18.53 13.24 -0.93
N ILE A 71 -17.21 13.08 -0.90
CA ILE A 71 -16.42 12.74 -2.09
C ILE A 71 -16.81 11.36 -2.65
N ILE A 72 -17.09 10.37 -1.79
CA ILE A 72 -17.59 9.07 -2.24
C ILE A 72 -18.94 9.20 -2.94
N SER A 73 -19.86 10.02 -2.40
CA SER A 73 -21.15 10.28 -3.06
C SER A 73 -20.97 10.93 -4.43
N GLU A 74 -20.00 11.84 -4.59
CA GLU A 74 -19.63 12.43 -5.87
C GLU A 74 -19.07 11.36 -6.84
N ASN A 75 -18.12 10.54 -6.38
CA ASN A 75 -17.56 9.43 -7.18
C ASN A 75 -18.64 8.42 -7.61
N ILE A 76 -19.64 8.15 -6.75
CA ILE A 76 -20.79 7.28 -7.08
C ILE A 76 -21.69 7.94 -8.12
N ALA A 77 -21.93 9.25 -8.02
CA ALA A 77 -22.73 10.00 -8.99
C ALA A 77 -22.04 10.04 -10.36
N ASP A 78 -20.72 10.17 -10.39
CA ASP A 78 -19.92 10.10 -11.62
C ASP A 78 -20.07 8.74 -12.30
N LEU A 79 -19.92 7.65 -11.55
CA LEU A 79 -20.14 6.30 -12.06
C LEU A 79 -21.59 6.08 -12.51
N GLN A 80 -22.57 6.68 -11.82
CA GLN A 80 -23.97 6.61 -12.26
C GLN A 80 -24.17 7.33 -13.60
N ARG A 81 -23.55 8.49 -13.81
CA ARG A 81 -23.62 9.19 -15.10
C ARG A 81 -23.05 8.34 -16.23
N ASP A 82 -21.97 7.61 -15.97
CA ASP A 82 -21.40 6.67 -16.95
C ASP A 82 -22.37 5.51 -17.22
N VAL A 83 -22.99 4.93 -16.19
CA VAL A 83 -24.03 3.89 -16.35
C VAL A 83 -25.20 4.42 -17.18
N ASP A 84 -25.72 5.61 -16.86
CA ASP A 84 -26.83 6.24 -17.57
C ASP A 84 -26.52 6.44 -19.06
N LEU A 85 -25.26 6.75 -19.42
CA LEU A 85 -24.83 6.88 -20.82
C LEU A 85 -24.87 5.56 -21.58
N PHE A 86 -24.50 4.45 -20.93
CA PHE A 86 -24.53 3.11 -21.52
C PHE A 86 -25.93 2.46 -21.48
N GLU A 87 -26.83 2.91 -20.60
CA GLU A 87 -28.23 2.50 -20.55
C GLU A 87 -29.14 3.32 -21.49
N ASN A 88 -28.67 4.48 -21.96
CA ASN A 88 -29.43 5.34 -22.85
C ASN A 88 -29.52 4.74 -24.27
N GLU A 89 -30.68 4.17 -24.59
CA GLU A 89 -30.97 3.52 -25.88
C GLU A 89 -30.70 4.42 -27.10
N ASP A 90 -30.81 5.75 -26.96
CA ASP A 90 -30.56 6.71 -28.05
C ASP A 90 -29.08 6.79 -28.45
N ILE A 91 -28.14 6.46 -27.55
CA ILE A 91 -26.70 6.73 -27.73
C ILE A 91 -25.75 5.63 -27.25
N GLN A 92 -26.24 4.56 -26.62
CA GLN A 92 -25.42 3.56 -25.94
C GLN A 92 -24.27 2.97 -26.77
N TYR A 93 -24.49 2.67 -28.05
CA TYR A 93 -23.46 2.12 -28.93
C TYR A 93 -22.52 3.22 -29.42
N ALA A 94 -23.03 4.43 -29.67
CA ALA A 94 -22.19 5.58 -30.00
C ALA A 94 -21.23 5.92 -28.85
N ILE A 95 -21.68 5.84 -27.60
CA ILE A 95 -20.82 6.02 -26.41
C ILE A 95 -19.75 4.94 -26.34
N LEU A 96 -20.09 3.68 -26.62
CA LEU A 96 -19.13 2.59 -26.68
C LEU A 96 -18.06 2.86 -27.76
N VAL A 97 -18.48 3.15 -28.98
CA VAL A 97 -17.55 3.47 -30.08
C VAL A 97 -16.68 4.67 -29.71
N ARG A 98 -17.28 5.78 -29.24
CA ARG A 98 -16.53 6.97 -28.84
C ARG A 98 -15.45 6.68 -27.80
N ASN A 99 -15.75 5.87 -26.80
CA ASN A 99 -14.87 5.65 -25.66
C ASN A 99 -13.83 4.53 -25.90
N TYR A 100 -14.13 3.56 -26.77
CA TYR A 100 -13.32 2.34 -26.95
C TYR A 100 -12.81 2.13 -28.37
N TRP A 101 -13.03 3.07 -29.29
CA TRP A 101 -12.47 3.04 -30.64
C TRP A 101 -10.95 3.03 -30.63
N VAL A 102 -10.36 2.13 -31.42
CA VAL A 102 -8.92 2.11 -31.67
C VAL A 102 -8.71 2.27 -33.16
N ARG A 103 -7.86 3.22 -33.55
CA ARG A 103 -7.52 3.46 -34.96
C ARG A 103 -6.84 2.24 -35.61
N PRO A 104 -6.94 2.06 -36.94
CA PRO A 104 -6.46 0.85 -37.62
C PRO A 104 -4.96 0.57 -37.44
N SER A 105 -4.17 1.63 -37.28
CA SER A 105 -2.71 1.58 -37.09
C SER A 105 -2.28 1.30 -35.64
N SER A 106 -3.21 1.01 -34.73
CA SER A 106 -2.93 0.85 -33.31
C SER A 106 -3.66 -0.36 -32.71
N SER A 107 -3.18 -0.80 -31.54
CA SER A 107 -3.85 -1.81 -30.74
C SER A 107 -3.71 -1.45 -29.27
N VAL A 108 -4.80 -1.61 -28.51
CA VAL A 108 -4.80 -1.43 -27.05
C VAL A 108 -5.02 -2.79 -26.40
N PRO A 109 -4.07 -3.29 -25.57
CA PRO A 109 -4.16 -4.59 -24.93
C PRO A 109 -5.05 -4.57 -23.67
N ALA A 110 -6.27 -4.05 -23.79
CA ALA A 110 -7.23 -3.92 -22.70
C ALA A 110 -8.64 -4.37 -23.17
N PRO A 111 -9.52 -4.79 -22.24
CA PRO A 111 -10.84 -5.28 -22.59
C PRO A 111 -11.71 -4.21 -23.25
N PHE A 112 -12.66 -4.68 -24.07
CA PHE A 112 -13.70 -3.89 -24.74
C PHE A 112 -13.22 -2.93 -25.84
N TYR A 113 -11.91 -2.70 -25.97
CA TYR A 113 -11.37 -1.88 -27.05
C TYR A 113 -11.66 -2.53 -28.41
N LEU A 114 -12.19 -1.71 -29.31
CA LEU A 114 -12.58 -2.08 -30.67
C LEU A 114 -11.33 -2.12 -31.53
N ASN A 115 -10.56 -3.19 -31.42
CA ASN A 115 -9.28 -3.35 -32.12
C ASN A 115 -9.45 -4.02 -33.48
N LYS A 116 -8.62 -3.61 -34.45
CA LYS A 116 -8.50 -4.31 -35.74
C LYS A 116 -7.80 -5.66 -35.64
N VAL A 117 -6.91 -5.80 -34.65
CA VAL A 117 -6.17 -7.03 -34.39
C VAL A 117 -6.50 -7.50 -32.98
N ASP A 118 -6.97 -8.74 -32.89
CA ASP A 118 -7.28 -9.36 -31.61
C ASP A 118 -6.03 -9.51 -30.75
N ASN A 119 -6.25 -9.48 -29.45
CA ASN A 119 -5.24 -9.79 -28.47
C ASN A 119 -5.89 -10.60 -27.33
N LYS A 120 -5.12 -10.97 -26.31
CA LYS A 120 -5.63 -11.80 -25.20
C LYS A 120 -6.85 -11.20 -24.49
N ASN A 121 -7.10 -9.89 -24.64
CA ASN A 121 -8.12 -9.16 -23.91
C ASN A 121 -9.26 -8.63 -24.82
N THR A 122 -9.19 -8.81 -26.13
CA THR A 122 -10.21 -8.32 -27.09
C THR A 122 -10.34 -9.23 -28.30
N ASP A 123 -11.57 -9.38 -28.78
CA ASP A 123 -12.00 -10.28 -29.85
C ASP A 123 -12.90 -9.56 -30.87
N PHE A 124 -12.69 -8.25 -31.04
CA PHE A 124 -13.51 -7.42 -31.92
C PHE A 124 -13.07 -7.45 -33.39
N SER A 125 -11.87 -7.97 -33.72
CA SER A 125 -11.30 -7.91 -35.07
C SER A 125 -12.24 -8.37 -36.20
N PRO A 126 -13.08 -9.42 -36.05
CA PRO A 126 -13.96 -9.87 -37.14
C PRO A 126 -15.01 -8.83 -37.55
N ASN A 127 -15.31 -7.88 -36.66
CA ASN A 127 -16.34 -6.85 -36.82
C ASN A 127 -15.76 -5.47 -37.17
N TYR A 128 -14.42 -5.34 -37.15
CA TYR A 128 -13.77 -4.04 -37.20
C TYR A 128 -13.96 -3.32 -38.54
N GLU A 129 -13.76 -4.02 -39.67
CA GLU A 129 -13.85 -3.40 -41.01
C GLU A 129 -15.26 -2.90 -41.33
N GLU A 130 -16.29 -3.65 -40.92
CA GLU A 130 -17.69 -3.25 -41.08
C GLU A 130 -17.95 -1.91 -40.36
N LEU A 131 -17.57 -1.84 -39.07
CA LEU A 131 -17.74 -0.63 -38.28
C LEU A 131 -16.89 0.53 -38.82
N TYR A 132 -15.63 0.28 -39.16
CA TYR A 132 -14.72 1.30 -39.70
C TYR A 132 -15.29 1.96 -40.96
N HIS A 133 -15.71 1.16 -41.94
CA HIS A 133 -16.27 1.68 -43.18
C HIS A 133 -17.56 2.46 -42.97
N ALA A 134 -18.38 2.06 -41.99
CA ALA A 134 -19.63 2.74 -41.67
C ALA A 134 -19.43 4.11 -41.02
N ILE A 135 -18.29 4.35 -40.35
CA ILE A 135 -18.07 5.58 -39.56
C ILE A 135 -16.98 6.50 -40.11
N LYS A 136 -16.09 6.02 -40.99
CA LYS A 136 -14.86 6.73 -41.41
C LYS A 136 -15.09 8.11 -42.02
N GLU A 137 -16.13 8.28 -42.84
CA GLU A 137 -16.35 9.53 -43.58
C GLU A 137 -16.89 10.64 -42.68
N GLU A 138 -17.81 10.28 -41.78
CA GLU A 138 -18.58 11.26 -41.01
C GLU A 138 -18.00 11.49 -39.61
N PHE A 139 -17.61 10.42 -38.90
CA PHE A 139 -17.32 10.48 -37.46
C PHE A 139 -15.83 10.42 -37.12
N LEU A 140 -14.96 10.08 -38.07
CA LEU A 140 -13.51 10.03 -37.88
C LEU A 140 -12.80 11.25 -38.46
N ASP A 141 -11.81 11.76 -37.74
CA ASP A 141 -10.90 12.79 -38.22
C ASP A 141 -9.87 12.24 -39.22
N GLU A 142 -9.00 13.11 -39.73
CA GLU A 142 -7.93 12.75 -40.68
C GLU A 142 -6.90 11.73 -40.14
N ASN A 143 -6.91 11.47 -38.82
CA ASN A 143 -6.03 10.54 -38.13
C ASN A 143 -6.76 9.29 -37.63
N ASP A 144 -7.96 9.01 -38.16
CA ASP A 144 -8.85 7.90 -37.78
C ASP A 144 -9.29 7.93 -36.30
N ARG A 145 -9.37 9.12 -35.70
CA ARG A 145 -9.87 9.31 -34.32
C ARG A 145 -11.31 9.78 -34.34
N ILE A 146 -12.09 9.38 -33.33
CA ILE A 146 -13.46 9.88 -33.17
C ILE A 146 -13.41 11.40 -32.94
N LYS A 147 -14.15 12.15 -33.76
CA LYS A 147 -14.33 13.61 -33.60
C LYS A 147 -15.08 13.93 -32.31
N ASP A 148 -15.04 15.19 -31.88
CA ASP A 148 -16.00 15.69 -30.90
C ASP A 148 -17.41 15.72 -31.52
N LEU A 149 -18.27 14.80 -31.08
CA LEU A 149 -19.61 14.61 -31.64
C LEU A 149 -20.66 15.39 -30.83
N SER A 150 -21.52 16.12 -31.55
CA SER A 150 -22.76 16.68 -31.03
C SER A 150 -23.76 15.58 -30.61
N ARG A 151 -24.82 15.96 -29.91
CA ARG A 151 -25.84 15.01 -29.46
C ARG A 151 -26.56 14.34 -30.64
N GLU A 152 -26.85 15.10 -31.69
CA GLU A 152 -27.48 14.64 -32.92
C GLU A 152 -26.56 13.67 -33.68
N GLU A 153 -25.27 13.97 -33.74
CA GLU A 153 -24.26 13.08 -34.34
C GLU A 153 -24.12 11.77 -33.55
N LEU A 154 -24.15 11.82 -32.22
CA LEU A 154 -24.18 10.61 -31.38
C LEU A 154 -25.40 9.74 -31.66
N LYS A 155 -26.59 10.35 -31.83
CA LYS A 155 -27.81 9.61 -32.20
C LYS A 155 -27.68 8.96 -33.58
N ARG A 156 -27.12 9.67 -34.57
CA ARG A 156 -26.86 9.11 -35.91
C ARG A 156 -25.88 7.94 -35.85
N LEU A 157 -24.76 8.11 -35.16
CA LEU A 157 -23.77 7.04 -34.96
C LEU A 157 -24.40 5.83 -34.27
N ASN A 158 -25.24 6.05 -33.25
CA ASN A 158 -25.93 4.95 -32.56
C ASN A 158 -26.87 4.18 -33.49
N GLN A 159 -27.62 4.88 -34.34
CA GLN A 159 -28.50 4.25 -35.33
C GLN A 159 -27.71 3.46 -36.38
N ILE A 160 -26.55 3.96 -36.81
CA ILE A 160 -25.63 3.22 -37.69
C ILE A 160 -25.22 1.94 -36.99
N CYS A 161 -24.64 2.03 -35.78
CA CYS A 161 -24.20 0.86 -35.01
C CYS A 161 -25.34 -0.15 -34.75
N PHE A 162 -26.57 0.32 -34.54
CA PHE A 162 -27.75 -0.53 -34.35
C PHE A 162 -28.08 -1.38 -35.58
N ASN A 163 -27.82 -0.85 -36.78
CA ASN A 163 -28.15 -1.50 -38.05
C ASN A 163 -27.03 -2.38 -38.62
N LEU A 164 -25.83 -2.36 -38.03
CA LEU A 164 -24.68 -3.17 -38.47
C LEU A 164 -24.76 -4.61 -37.96
N GLY A 165 -24.14 -5.54 -38.69
CA GLY A 165 -24.01 -6.94 -38.27
C GLY A 165 -23.25 -7.11 -36.96
N CYS A 166 -22.31 -6.20 -36.66
CA CYS A 166 -21.55 -6.16 -35.42
C CYS A 166 -22.35 -5.77 -34.16
N GLN A 167 -23.63 -5.38 -34.28
CA GLN A 167 -24.47 -4.90 -33.16
C GLN A 167 -24.49 -5.86 -31.97
N LYS A 168 -24.60 -7.17 -32.22
CA LYS A 168 -24.58 -8.19 -31.16
C LYS A 168 -23.27 -8.16 -30.34
N LYS A 169 -22.14 -7.88 -30.99
CA LYS A 169 -20.84 -7.81 -30.32
C LYS A 169 -20.70 -6.52 -29.50
N LEU A 170 -21.18 -5.40 -30.04
CA LEU A 170 -21.27 -4.14 -29.30
C LEU A 170 -22.15 -4.27 -28.05
N GLU A 171 -23.27 -4.99 -28.16
CA GLU A 171 -24.15 -5.28 -27.03
C GLU A 171 -23.47 -6.14 -25.96
N GLU A 172 -22.72 -7.17 -26.36
CA GLU A 172 -21.94 -8.00 -25.44
C GLU A 172 -20.92 -7.16 -24.64
N TYR A 173 -20.19 -6.26 -25.32
CA TYR A 173 -19.23 -5.37 -24.68
C TYR A 173 -19.93 -4.35 -23.78
N ARG A 174 -21.04 -3.76 -24.23
CA ARG A 174 -21.86 -2.84 -23.43
C ARG A 174 -22.32 -3.49 -22.13
N ALA A 175 -22.87 -4.69 -22.19
CA ALA A 175 -23.34 -5.42 -21.01
C ALA A 175 -22.21 -5.68 -20.00
N LYS A 176 -21.02 -6.08 -20.48
CA LYS A 176 -19.84 -6.29 -19.63
C LYS A 176 -19.30 -4.97 -19.03
N ILE A 177 -19.32 -3.88 -19.78
CA ILE A 177 -18.97 -2.54 -19.28
C ILE A 177 -19.95 -2.11 -18.18
N LEU A 178 -21.26 -2.29 -18.39
CA LEU A 178 -22.29 -1.99 -17.39
C LEU A 178 -22.10 -2.83 -16.13
N GLU A 179 -21.74 -4.11 -16.26
CA GLU A 179 -21.42 -4.97 -15.12
C GLU A 179 -20.21 -4.43 -14.34
N ASP A 180 -19.11 -4.06 -15.02
CA ASP A 180 -17.92 -3.48 -14.39
C ASP A 180 -18.22 -2.14 -13.70
N LEU A 181 -18.94 -1.24 -14.37
CA LEU A 181 -19.34 0.06 -13.80
C LEU A 181 -20.20 -0.12 -12.55
N ASN A 182 -21.18 -1.02 -12.60
CA ASN A 182 -22.04 -1.32 -11.44
C ASN A 182 -21.25 -1.97 -10.30
N LEU A 183 -20.29 -2.83 -10.60
CA LEU A 183 -19.39 -3.42 -9.59
C LEU A 183 -18.49 -2.34 -8.96
N ARG A 184 -17.89 -1.48 -9.78
CA ARG A 184 -17.07 -0.34 -9.33
C ARG A 184 -17.88 0.62 -8.47
N LYS A 185 -19.12 0.95 -8.86
CA LYS A 185 -20.04 1.80 -8.10
C LYS A 185 -20.30 1.26 -6.69
N LYS A 186 -20.43 -0.07 -6.54
CA LYS A 186 -20.60 -0.72 -5.22
C LYS A 186 -19.32 -0.65 -4.36
N LYS A 187 -18.15 -0.63 -5.00
CA LYS A 187 -16.84 -0.74 -4.32
C LYS A 187 -16.11 0.59 -4.17
N VAL A 188 -16.49 1.64 -4.88
CA VAL A 188 -15.72 2.89 -4.95
C VAL A 188 -15.51 3.51 -3.58
N CYS A 189 -14.32 4.06 -3.36
CA CYS A 189 -13.94 4.77 -2.14
C CYS A 189 -13.16 6.03 -2.52
N LEU A 190 -12.30 6.53 -1.63
CA LEU A 190 -11.38 7.62 -1.94
C LEU A 190 -10.21 7.11 -2.78
N THR A 191 -9.93 7.82 -3.88
CA THR A 191 -8.65 7.73 -4.59
C THR A 191 -7.49 8.12 -3.66
N LYS A 192 -6.26 7.84 -4.08
CA LYS A 192 -5.07 8.23 -3.32
C LYS A 192 -5.06 9.74 -3.07
N GLU A 193 -5.29 10.54 -4.09
CA GLU A 193 -5.26 12.01 -4.03
C GLU A 193 -6.31 12.54 -3.05
N GLN A 194 -7.53 12.00 -3.12
CA GLN A 194 -8.63 12.34 -2.19
C GLN A 194 -8.31 11.91 -0.75
N ALA A 195 -7.70 10.74 -0.56
CA ALA A 195 -7.26 10.27 0.76
C ALA A 195 -6.15 11.14 1.34
N LEU A 196 -5.20 11.61 0.52
CA LEU A 196 -4.15 12.54 0.94
C LEU A 196 -4.73 13.89 1.39
N GLU A 197 -5.76 14.39 0.71
CA GLU A 197 -6.49 15.58 1.15
C GLU A 197 -7.19 15.35 2.49
N GLU A 198 -7.85 14.20 2.67
CA GLU A 198 -8.48 13.81 3.93
C GLU A 198 -7.46 13.76 5.08
N ILE A 199 -6.30 13.13 4.87
CA ILE A 199 -5.19 13.05 5.83
C ILE A 199 -4.70 14.45 6.23
N LYS A 200 -4.47 15.35 5.27
CA LYS A 200 -4.02 16.72 5.53
C LYS A 200 -5.05 17.50 6.37
N LYS A 201 -6.34 17.34 6.07
CA LYS A 201 -7.40 17.98 6.85
C LYS A 201 -7.51 17.41 8.27
N ILE A 202 -7.34 16.10 8.43
CA ILE A 202 -7.27 15.47 9.76
C ILE A 202 -6.09 16.07 10.54
N GLN A 203 -4.89 16.05 9.96
CA GLN A 203 -3.66 16.54 10.60
C GLN A 203 -3.77 18.01 11.05
N ALA A 204 -4.32 18.88 10.19
CA ALA A 204 -4.53 20.29 10.51
C ALA A 204 -5.43 20.49 11.74
N ASN A 205 -6.40 19.59 11.96
CA ASN A 205 -7.37 19.61 13.06
C ASN A 205 -6.87 18.96 14.37
N LEU A 206 -5.69 18.33 14.36
CA LEU A 206 -5.10 17.76 15.57
C LEU A 206 -4.49 18.86 16.45
N LYS A 207 -4.59 18.66 17.76
CA LYS A 207 -3.85 19.38 18.79
C LYS A 207 -2.60 18.59 19.17
N GLU A 208 -1.72 19.24 19.92
CA GLU A 208 -0.53 18.61 20.46
C GLU A 208 -0.89 17.38 21.31
N GLY A 209 -0.13 16.29 21.13
CA GLY A 209 -0.36 15.02 21.80
C GLY A 209 -1.55 14.18 21.28
N GLU A 210 -2.36 14.69 20.34
CA GLU A 210 -3.42 13.90 19.72
C GLU A 210 -2.92 13.07 18.55
N CYS A 211 -3.57 11.94 18.32
CA CYS A 211 -3.17 10.96 17.33
C CYS A 211 -4.39 10.29 16.70
N VAL A 212 -4.35 10.09 15.39
CA VAL A 212 -5.36 9.36 14.63
C VAL A 212 -4.68 8.25 13.85
N ILE A 213 -5.27 7.06 13.87
CA ILE A 213 -4.89 5.97 12.97
C ILE A 213 -5.80 6.04 11.75
N TYR A 214 -5.19 6.23 10.59
CA TYR A 214 -5.90 6.33 9.33
C TYR A 214 -5.55 5.14 8.44
N PHE A 215 -6.57 4.42 8.01
CA PHE A 215 -6.45 3.27 7.12
C PHE A 215 -6.80 3.67 5.68
N PHE A 216 -5.94 3.29 4.74
CA PHE A 216 -6.13 3.51 3.31
C PHE A 216 -6.38 2.18 2.60
N THR A 217 -7.53 2.08 1.93
CA THR A 217 -8.00 0.88 1.22
C THR A 217 -7.88 0.98 -0.31
N ASN A 218 -7.10 1.93 -0.82
CA ASN A 218 -6.86 2.12 -2.25
C ASN A 218 -8.13 2.13 -3.13
N ASN A 219 -9.04 3.07 -2.88
CA ASN A 219 -10.29 3.23 -3.63
C ASN A 219 -11.27 2.02 -3.55
N VAL A 220 -11.11 1.14 -2.56
CA VAL A 220 -12.01 -0.01 -2.35
C VAL A 220 -12.71 0.10 -1.00
N ARG A 221 -14.04 0.05 -0.99
CA ARG A 221 -14.88 0.10 0.21
C ARG A 221 -15.37 -1.29 0.65
N VAL A 222 -15.42 -2.24 -0.28
CA VAL A 222 -16.03 -3.57 -0.11
C VAL A 222 -15.18 -4.61 -0.83
N GLY A 223 -14.87 -5.72 -0.18
CA GLY A 223 -14.11 -6.83 -0.72
C GLY A 223 -12.58 -6.69 -0.60
N PRO A 224 -11.81 -7.48 -1.36
CA PRO A 224 -10.35 -7.52 -1.26
C PRO A 224 -9.70 -6.23 -1.77
N ALA A 225 -8.71 -5.73 -1.04
CA ALA A 225 -7.98 -4.50 -1.38
C ALA A 225 -6.53 -4.54 -0.90
N HIS A 226 -5.69 -3.66 -1.44
CA HIS A 226 -4.48 -3.26 -0.71
C HIS A 226 -4.90 -2.43 0.49
N PHE A 227 -4.24 -2.68 1.62
CA PHE A 227 -4.56 -2.02 2.87
C PHE A 227 -3.29 -1.61 3.58
N GLU A 228 -3.25 -0.35 3.99
CA GLU A 228 -2.17 0.19 4.79
C GLU A 228 -2.69 1.21 5.79
N PHE A 229 -1.85 1.57 6.76
CA PHE A 229 -2.23 2.59 7.73
C PHE A 229 -1.10 3.58 7.97
N VAL A 230 -1.52 4.78 8.33
CA VAL A 230 -0.65 5.83 8.82
C VAL A 230 -1.11 6.29 10.20
N GLN A 231 -0.15 6.61 11.05
CA GLN A 231 -0.40 7.31 12.31
C GLN A 231 -0.23 8.80 12.05
N ILE A 232 -1.31 9.56 12.17
CA ILE A 232 -1.34 11.01 11.95
C ILE A 232 -1.22 11.69 13.30
N LYS A 233 -0.18 12.51 13.47
CA LYS A 233 0.01 13.43 14.59
C LYS A 233 0.13 14.85 14.07
N LYS A 234 0.13 15.84 14.97
CA LYS A 234 0.19 17.25 14.61
C LYS A 234 1.37 17.59 13.67
N ASP A 235 2.57 17.16 14.04
CA ASP A 235 3.81 17.57 13.33
C ASP A 235 4.46 16.45 12.49
N GLU A 236 3.97 15.22 12.60
CA GLU A 236 4.55 14.05 11.93
C GLU A 236 3.48 13.06 11.49
N ILE A 237 3.82 12.29 10.46
CA ILE A 237 3.03 11.14 10.01
C ILE A 237 3.95 9.93 10.02
N ILE A 238 3.50 8.81 10.59
CA ILE A 238 4.29 7.57 10.62
C ILE A 238 3.58 6.55 9.74
N LYS A 239 4.29 6.03 8.74
CA LYS A 239 3.87 4.88 7.93
C LYS A 239 4.76 3.69 8.30
N PRO A 240 4.30 2.78 9.17
CA PRO A 240 5.17 1.77 9.78
C PRO A 240 5.66 0.66 8.84
N VAL A 241 4.98 0.48 7.70
CA VAL A 241 5.34 -0.49 6.67
C VAL A 241 5.36 0.22 5.33
N HIS A 242 6.51 0.22 4.66
CA HIS A 242 6.62 0.66 3.28
C HIS A 242 6.37 -0.51 2.32
N TRP A 243 5.47 -0.29 1.36
CA TRP A 243 5.03 -1.27 0.37
C TRP A 243 5.64 -0.93 -0.98
N PHE A 244 6.12 -1.93 -1.73
CA PHE A 244 6.67 -1.74 -3.07
C PHE A 244 5.66 -2.11 -4.14
N LEU A 245 4.54 -1.37 -4.16
CA LEU A 245 3.47 -1.49 -5.15
C LEU A 245 3.48 -0.27 -6.10
N HIS A 246 2.62 -0.30 -7.12
CA HIS A 246 2.43 0.85 -8.01
C HIS A 246 2.09 2.11 -7.20
N ASN A 247 2.62 3.27 -7.60
CA ASN A 247 2.52 4.51 -6.81
C ASN A 247 1.07 4.96 -6.54
N SER A 248 0.14 4.64 -7.44
CA SER A 248 -1.30 4.92 -7.25
C SER A 248 -1.90 4.14 -6.07
N ASN A 249 -1.30 3.01 -5.70
CA ASN A 249 -1.87 2.08 -4.73
C ASN A 249 -1.38 2.31 -3.30
N ILE A 250 -0.42 3.22 -3.10
CA ILE A 250 0.25 3.41 -1.81
C ILE A 250 0.49 4.88 -1.47
N ILE A 251 0.52 5.18 -0.17
CA ILE A 251 0.99 6.46 0.37
C ILE A 251 2.52 6.46 0.39
N ASN A 252 3.15 7.22 -0.47
CA ASN A 252 4.57 7.26 -0.73
C ASN A 252 5.27 8.39 0.04
N ARG A 253 6.60 8.34 0.04
CA ARG A 253 7.44 9.27 0.81
C ARG A 253 7.27 10.75 0.44
N ASN A 254 6.85 11.02 -0.80
CA ASN A 254 6.72 12.36 -1.35
C ASN A 254 5.28 12.89 -1.28
N ASP A 255 4.33 12.10 -0.78
CA ASP A 255 2.91 12.48 -0.80
C ASP A 255 2.51 13.42 0.35
N LEU A 256 3.25 13.33 1.46
CA LEU A 256 2.97 14.02 2.71
C LEU A 256 4.26 14.58 3.30
N GLU A 257 4.18 15.78 3.85
CA GLU A 257 5.28 16.38 4.61
C GLU A 257 5.49 15.63 5.92
N ASN A 258 6.74 15.57 6.40
CA ASN A 258 7.12 14.91 7.65
C ASN A 258 6.62 13.46 7.79
N ILE A 259 6.52 12.73 6.67
CA ILE A 259 6.18 11.29 6.70
C ILE A 259 7.43 10.43 6.97
N PHE A 260 7.41 9.69 8.07
CA PHE A 260 8.45 8.71 8.44
C PHE A 260 8.06 7.34 7.86
N ILE A 261 8.93 6.78 7.00
CA ILE A 261 8.69 5.51 6.32
C ILE A 261 9.81 4.49 6.60
N SER A 262 9.51 3.20 6.51
CA SER A 262 10.45 2.10 6.77
C SER A 262 11.30 1.69 5.56
N ASP A 263 11.43 2.54 4.53
CA ASP A 263 12.25 2.26 3.35
C ASP A 263 13.74 2.44 3.66
N ILE A 264 14.47 1.33 3.60
CA ILE A 264 15.90 1.23 3.91
C ILE A 264 16.78 1.04 2.67
N SER A 265 16.20 1.12 1.46
CA SER A 265 16.88 0.77 0.21
C SER A 265 18.16 1.57 -0.05
N ASP A 266 18.18 2.84 0.36
CA ASP A 266 19.33 3.75 0.20
C ASP A 266 20.55 3.38 1.06
N PHE A 267 20.40 2.45 2.00
CA PHE A 267 21.46 2.07 2.94
C PHE A 267 22.11 0.72 2.59
N ILE A 268 21.88 0.24 1.38
CA ILE A 268 22.27 -1.10 0.91
C ILE A 268 22.97 -0.99 -0.44
N SER A 269 24.13 -1.65 -0.58
CA SER A 269 24.94 -1.62 -1.81
C SER A 269 25.50 -3.02 -2.16
N PRO A 270 25.50 -3.48 -3.41
CA PRO A 270 24.92 -2.82 -4.58
C PRO A 270 23.39 -2.72 -4.46
N TYR A 271 22.76 -1.95 -5.36
CA TYR A 271 21.32 -1.78 -5.37
C TYR A 271 20.60 -3.14 -5.33
N LEU A 272 19.64 -3.25 -4.42
CA LEU A 272 18.82 -4.44 -4.26
C LEU A 272 17.39 -4.10 -4.67
N LYS A 273 16.75 -5.01 -5.43
CA LYS A 273 15.35 -4.84 -5.79
C LYS A 273 14.48 -4.67 -4.52
N PRO A 274 13.67 -3.62 -4.42
CA PRO A 274 13.01 -3.27 -3.16
C PRO A 274 12.05 -4.34 -2.63
N GLN A 275 11.48 -5.17 -3.52
CA GLN A 275 10.67 -6.35 -3.17
C GLN A 275 11.33 -7.35 -2.20
N TYR A 276 12.67 -7.33 -2.06
CA TYR A 276 13.40 -8.17 -1.10
C TYR A 276 13.62 -7.48 0.26
N LEU A 277 13.31 -6.19 0.36
CA LEU A 277 13.48 -5.32 1.53
C LEU A 277 12.14 -5.00 2.20
N GLN A 278 11.18 -5.92 2.08
CA GLN A 278 9.89 -5.84 2.74
C GLN A 278 9.67 -7.06 3.65
N PRO A 279 8.95 -6.89 4.77
CA PRO A 279 8.63 -7.97 5.70
C PRO A 279 7.69 -9.04 5.11
N GLN A 280 6.87 -8.69 4.12
CA GLN A 280 5.93 -9.60 3.45
C GLN A 280 6.43 -9.95 2.04
N VAL A 281 6.25 -11.21 1.65
CA VAL A 281 6.61 -11.73 0.32
C VAL A 281 5.38 -12.16 -0.49
N ASP A 282 4.27 -12.52 0.15
CA ASP A 282 3.01 -12.84 -0.54
C ASP A 282 2.22 -11.59 -0.96
N GLU A 283 1.17 -11.75 -1.78
CA GLU A 283 0.36 -10.64 -2.31
C GLU A 283 -0.86 -10.29 -1.43
N VAL A 284 -1.17 -11.08 -0.40
CA VAL A 284 -2.48 -11.09 0.27
C VAL A 284 -2.46 -10.66 1.74
N SER A 285 -1.31 -10.74 2.41
CA SER A 285 -1.19 -10.54 3.86
C SER A 285 -0.95 -9.07 4.28
N CYS A 286 -1.08 -8.10 3.36
CA CYS A 286 -0.72 -6.70 3.65
C CYS A 286 -1.58 -6.08 4.75
N GLY A 287 -2.90 -6.32 4.69
CA GLY A 287 -3.83 -5.92 5.73
C GLY A 287 -3.51 -6.53 7.09
N THR A 288 -3.28 -7.84 7.14
CA THR A 288 -2.91 -8.54 8.38
C THR A 288 -1.64 -7.95 8.97
N LEU A 289 -0.60 -7.76 8.17
CA LEU A 289 0.66 -7.22 8.65
C LEU A 289 0.49 -5.79 9.16
N GLY A 290 -0.28 -4.95 8.46
CA GLY A 290 -0.64 -3.61 8.91
C GLY A 290 -1.29 -3.62 10.30
N ILE A 291 -2.34 -4.41 10.51
CA ILE A 291 -3.00 -4.52 11.81
C ILE A 291 -2.05 -5.04 12.89
N LEU A 292 -1.17 -6.00 12.56
CA LEU A 292 -0.20 -6.54 13.51
C LEU A 292 0.85 -5.50 13.92
N TYR A 293 1.31 -4.66 12.99
CA TYR A 293 2.17 -3.52 13.31
C TYR A 293 1.45 -2.55 14.24
N LEU A 294 0.22 -2.15 13.90
CA LEU A 294 -0.59 -1.26 14.74
C LEU A 294 -0.75 -1.84 16.15
N LYS A 295 -1.15 -3.11 16.24
CA LYS A 295 -1.30 -3.84 17.50
C LYS A 295 -0.03 -3.77 18.35
N GLU A 296 1.14 -4.05 17.78
CA GLU A 296 2.38 -3.99 18.54
C GLU A 296 2.68 -2.56 18.98
N LEU A 297 2.59 -1.57 18.08
CA LEU A 297 2.86 -0.17 18.42
C LEU A 297 1.99 0.36 19.56
N LEU A 298 0.75 -0.10 19.66
CA LEU A 298 -0.18 0.36 20.70
C LEU A 298 -0.01 -0.35 22.04
N LYS A 299 0.61 -1.53 22.11
CA LYS A 299 0.76 -2.30 23.37
C LYS A 299 1.40 -1.46 24.48
N ASN A 300 0.99 -1.77 25.71
CA ASN A 300 1.47 -1.10 26.92
C ASN A 300 1.28 0.43 26.83
N LYS A 301 0.07 0.86 26.42
CA LYS A 301 -0.29 2.28 26.24
C LYS A 301 0.64 3.04 25.29
N GLY A 302 1.09 2.41 24.22
CA GLY A 302 1.97 3.01 23.20
C GLY A 302 3.47 2.92 23.52
N GLN A 303 3.86 2.37 24.67
CA GLN A 303 5.27 2.26 25.07
C GLN A 303 6.11 1.52 24.02
N GLN A 304 5.55 0.56 23.29
CA GLN A 304 6.31 -0.13 22.24
C GLN A 304 6.74 0.79 21.09
N SER A 305 5.90 1.77 20.74
CA SER A 305 6.24 2.80 19.77
C SER A 305 7.40 3.65 20.27
N ASP A 306 7.40 4.03 21.55
CA ASP A 306 8.38 4.99 22.08
C ASP A 306 9.73 4.35 22.44
N ASP A 307 9.72 3.14 23.02
CA ASP A 307 10.94 2.49 23.51
C ASP A 307 11.70 1.69 22.44
N PHE A 308 11.00 1.21 21.41
CA PHE A 308 11.55 0.21 20.49
C PHE A 308 11.50 0.60 19.02
N THR A 309 10.97 1.77 18.66
CA THR A 309 11.09 2.29 17.29
C THR A 309 12.03 3.48 17.28
N LEU A 310 12.51 3.86 16.09
CA LEU A 310 13.30 5.08 15.92
C LEU A 310 12.71 5.90 14.78
N ARG A 311 12.43 7.18 15.04
CA ARG A 311 12.02 8.18 14.06
C ARG A 311 13.18 9.14 13.87
N VAL A 312 13.71 9.24 12.66
CA VAL A 312 14.91 10.03 12.38
C VAL A 312 14.72 10.86 11.11
N THR A 313 14.85 12.17 11.25
CA THR A 313 15.07 13.07 10.11
C THR A 313 16.55 13.05 9.77
N LEU A 314 16.90 12.70 8.54
CA LEU A 314 18.28 12.53 8.11
C LEU A 314 18.57 13.13 6.74
N TYR A 315 19.82 13.53 6.54
CA TYR A 315 20.38 13.79 5.22
C TYR A 315 21.10 12.55 4.74
N LYS A 316 20.93 12.22 3.46
CA LYS A 316 21.55 11.06 2.82
C LYS A 316 21.97 11.38 1.40
N MET A 317 22.96 10.64 0.92
CA MET A 317 23.38 10.69 -0.47
C MET A 317 22.53 9.73 -1.30
N HIS A 318 21.84 10.22 -2.32
CA HIS A 318 21.11 9.43 -3.30
C HIS A 318 21.50 9.92 -4.70
N ASN A 319 21.98 9.03 -5.57
CA ASN A 319 22.44 9.38 -6.93
C ASN A 319 23.43 10.56 -6.99
N ARG A 320 24.36 10.64 -6.02
CA ARG A 320 25.35 11.74 -5.87
C ARG A 320 24.77 13.09 -5.44
N GLU A 321 23.50 13.13 -5.06
CA GLU A 321 22.83 14.30 -4.51
C GLU A 321 22.53 14.11 -3.02
N ILE A 322 22.68 15.17 -2.23
CA ILE A 322 22.33 15.16 -0.80
C ILE A 322 20.85 15.52 -0.68
N GLY A 323 20.04 14.58 -0.19
CA GLY A 323 18.62 14.76 0.06
C GLY A 323 18.25 14.60 1.52
N LYS A 324 17.28 15.39 1.99
CA LYS A 324 16.64 15.24 3.30
C LYS A 324 15.54 14.18 3.22
N GLY A 325 15.40 13.35 4.23
CA GLY A 325 14.32 12.36 4.32
C GLY A 325 14.11 11.85 5.73
N ASN A 326 12.98 11.18 5.94
CA ASN A 326 12.55 10.71 7.25
C ASN A 326 12.49 9.18 7.28
N LEU A 327 13.20 8.58 8.24
CA LEU A 327 13.29 7.14 8.44
C LEU A 327 12.48 6.71 9.67
N PHE A 328 11.64 5.70 9.48
CA PHE A 328 11.03 4.94 10.56
C PHE A 328 11.72 3.58 10.69
N PHE A 329 12.47 3.38 11.78
CA PHE A 329 13.08 2.10 12.10
C PHE A 329 12.12 1.25 12.94
N PRO A 330 11.83 0.00 12.53
CA PRO A 330 10.77 -0.79 13.13
C PRO A 330 11.12 -1.33 14.53
N SER A 331 10.08 -1.65 15.29
CA SER A 331 10.17 -2.41 16.56
C SER A 331 10.66 -3.85 16.31
N PRO A 332 11.41 -4.49 17.22
CA PRO A 332 11.82 -5.88 17.04
C PRO A 332 10.61 -6.82 17.09
N HIS A 333 9.54 -6.41 17.79
CA HIS A 333 8.33 -7.20 18.01
C HIS A 333 7.61 -7.59 16.71
N VAL A 334 7.66 -6.71 15.70
CA VAL A 334 7.00 -6.92 14.41
C VAL A 334 7.79 -7.86 13.49
N LEU A 335 9.10 -8.03 13.73
CA LEU A 335 9.97 -8.87 12.91
C LEU A 335 9.66 -10.37 13.01
N ARG A 336 8.92 -10.78 14.05
CA ARG A 336 8.41 -12.15 14.15
C ARG A 336 7.38 -12.50 13.09
N TYR A 337 6.74 -11.50 12.49
CA TYR A 337 5.77 -11.66 11.41
C TYR A 337 6.41 -11.63 10.02
N SER A 338 7.70 -11.28 9.93
CA SER A 338 8.40 -11.20 8.65
C SER A 338 8.57 -12.58 8.03
N GLN A 339 8.08 -12.71 6.79
CA GLN A 339 8.30 -13.87 5.92
C GLN A 339 9.73 -13.90 5.38
N SER A 340 10.38 -12.74 5.27
CA SER A 340 11.75 -12.60 4.75
C SER A 340 12.78 -12.67 5.89
N SER A 341 13.54 -13.77 5.96
CA SER A 341 14.69 -13.85 6.88
C SER A 341 15.75 -12.82 6.53
N PHE A 342 15.99 -12.60 5.23
CA PHE A 342 16.96 -11.60 4.76
C PHE A 342 16.60 -10.18 5.21
N TYR A 343 15.32 -9.80 5.15
CA TYR A 343 14.87 -8.50 5.69
C TYR A 343 15.21 -8.36 7.18
N ASN A 344 14.97 -9.40 7.99
CA ASN A 344 15.32 -9.39 9.41
C ASN A 344 16.84 -9.30 9.62
N ASP A 345 17.64 -10.01 8.83
CA ASP A 345 19.10 -9.97 8.89
C ASP A 345 19.63 -8.57 8.57
N VAL A 346 19.04 -7.89 7.59
CA VAL A 346 19.37 -6.49 7.25
C VAL A 346 19.03 -5.55 8.40
N ILE A 347 17.79 -5.60 8.93
CA ILE A 347 17.37 -4.75 10.05
C ILE A 347 18.27 -4.99 11.29
N LEU A 348 18.55 -6.24 11.61
CA LEU A 348 19.45 -6.60 12.70
C LEU A 348 20.86 -6.06 12.46
N ALA A 349 21.38 -6.21 11.24
CA ALA A 349 22.70 -5.73 10.88
C ALA A 349 22.81 -4.20 10.97
N MET A 350 21.76 -3.48 10.56
CA MET A 350 21.71 -2.03 10.66
C MET A 350 21.81 -1.54 12.10
N LEU A 351 21.19 -2.24 13.06
CA LEU A 351 21.20 -1.82 14.45
C LEU A 351 22.42 -2.34 15.24
N LYS A 352 22.77 -3.62 15.07
CA LYS A 352 23.76 -4.33 15.90
C LYS A 352 25.19 -3.86 15.66
N ASN A 353 25.53 -3.47 14.43
CA ASN A 353 26.91 -3.20 14.03
C ASN A 353 27.25 -1.71 14.13
N ASP A 354 28.55 -1.43 14.29
CA ASP A 354 29.09 -0.06 14.29
C ASP A 354 29.75 0.31 12.95
N HIS A 355 30.04 -0.69 12.11
CA HIS A 355 30.67 -0.52 10.81
C HIS A 355 29.86 -1.23 9.73
N GLU A 356 30.09 -0.89 8.47
CA GLU A 356 29.46 -1.59 7.35
C GLU A 356 29.74 -3.08 7.42
N VAL A 357 28.68 -3.87 7.25
CA VAL A 357 28.76 -5.33 7.23
C VAL A 357 28.23 -5.86 5.93
N SER A 358 28.70 -7.03 5.53
CA SER A 358 28.24 -7.66 4.30
C SER A 358 27.39 -8.90 4.58
N ILE A 359 26.21 -8.96 3.97
CA ILE A 359 25.30 -10.11 4.04
C ILE A 359 25.23 -10.74 2.65
N LYS A 360 25.36 -12.07 2.57
CA LYS A 360 25.22 -12.82 1.31
C LYS A 360 23.76 -13.18 1.09
N PHE A 361 23.20 -12.83 -0.08
CA PHE A 361 21.85 -13.19 -0.47
C PHE A 361 21.79 -13.51 -1.96
N LYS A 362 21.24 -14.68 -2.32
CA LYS A 362 21.17 -15.19 -3.70
C LYS A 362 22.53 -15.11 -4.43
N GLY A 363 23.61 -15.50 -3.75
CA GLY A 363 24.97 -15.48 -4.31
C GLY A 363 25.67 -14.12 -4.30
N ILE A 364 24.94 -13.02 -4.10
CA ILE A 364 25.47 -11.65 -4.13
C ILE A 364 25.78 -11.17 -2.70
N LYS A 365 26.86 -10.40 -2.55
CA LYS A 365 27.28 -9.81 -1.26
C LYS A 365 26.78 -8.37 -1.19
N TYR A 366 25.84 -8.10 -0.27
CA TYR A 366 25.28 -6.77 -0.02
C TYR A 366 25.92 -6.15 1.21
N LYS A 367 26.53 -4.97 1.05
CA LYS A 367 26.98 -4.09 2.13
C LYS A 367 25.79 -3.38 2.73
N ILE A 368 25.64 -3.50 4.04
CA ILE A 368 24.57 -2.89 4.83
C ILE A 368 25.20 -1.80 5.69
N LYS A 369 24.68 -0.59 5.56
CA LYS A 369 25.13 0.55 6.35
C LYS A 369 24.42 0.58 7.71
N PRO A 370 25.15 0.57 8.84
CA PRO A 370 24.53 0.59 10.15
C PRO A 370 24.02 1.98 10.55
N LEU A 371 23.04 2.01 11.46
CA LEU A 371 22.43 3.24 11.99
C LEU A 371 23.46 4.22 12.52
N LYS A 372 24.54 3.74 13.17
CA LYS A 372 25.64 4.57 13.64
C LYS A 372 26.26 5.38 12.50
N VAL A 373 26.65 4.72 11.42
CA VAL A 373 27.28 5.36 10.25
C VAL A 373 26.25 6.23 9.51
N ILE A 374 24.99 5.82 9.41
CA ILE A 374 23.90 6.63 8.83
C ILE A 374 23.76 7.96 9.59
N LEU A 375 23.75 7.93 10.92
CA LEU A 375 23.64 9.12 11.76
C LEU A 375 24.90 10.00 11.65
N GLU A 376 26.09 9.41 11.67
CA GLU A 376 27.36 10.14 11.51
C GLU A 376 27.43 10.89 10.18
N ASP A 377 27.03 10.25 9.08
CA ASP A 377 27.00 10.88 7.77
C ASP A 377 25.90 11.94 7.66
N SER A 378 24.71 11.67 8.22
CA SER A 378 23.63 12.66 8.30
C SER A 378 24.05 13.92 9.05
N ILE A 379 24.80 13.80 10.17
CA ILE A 379 25.33 14.95 10.91
C ILE A 379 26.28 15.77 10.03
N LYS A 380 27.17 15.12 9.27
CA LYS A 380 28.11 15.81 8.37
C LYS A 380 27.35 16.54 7.24
N PHE A 381 26.41 15.86 6.61
CA PHE A 381 25.61 16.43 5.51
C PHE A 381 24.67 17.54 5.98
N ALA A 382 24.03 17.39 7.14
CA ALA A 382 23.18 18.44 7.71
C ALA A 382 23.98 19.72 7.97
N LYS A 383 25.21 19.60 8.51
CA LYS A 383 26.12 20.74 8.71
C LYS A 383 26.54 21.40 7.39
N SER A 384 26.84 20.61 6.35
CA SER A 384 27.19 21.18 5.04
C SER A 384 26.02 21.86 4.34
N GLN A 385 24.79 21.47 4.66
CA GLN A 385 23.55 22.10 4.20
C GLN A 385 23.07 23.25 5.10
N GLY A 386 23.77 23.56 6.20
CA GLY A 386 23.38 24.60 7.16
C GLY A 386 22.22 24.24 8.10
N ASP A 387 21.74 22.99 8.10
CA ASP A 387 20.64 22.50 8.93
C ASP A 387 21.17 22.03 10.31
N LEU A 388 21.47 22.98 11.18
CA LEU A 388 22.03 22.70 12.51
C LEU A 388 21.05 21.97 13.42
N THR A 389 19.73 22.14 13.21
CA THR A 389 18.68 21.45 13.97
C THR A 389 18.77 19.95 13.76
N VAL A 390 18.76 19.50 12.50
CA VAL A 390 18.89 18.08 12.17
C VAL A 390 20.24 17.51 12.62
N ALA A 391 21.31 18.31 12.58
CA ALA A 391 22.63 17.89 13.04
C ALA A 391 22.64 17.60 14.56
N GLU A 392 22.09 18.49 15.39
CA GLU A 392 22.06 18.30 16.84
C GLU A 392 21.06 17.20 17.27
N GLU A 393 19.91 17.08 16.59
CA GLU A 393 18.98 15.96 16.80
C GLU A 393 19.66 14.61 16.53
N ASN A 394 20.33 14.47 15.38
CA ASN A 394 21.03 13.24 15.02
C ASN A 394 22.19 12.93 15.96
N LYS A 395 22.88 13.95 16.48
CA LYS A 395 23.93 13.79 17.49
C LYS A 395 23.37 13.30 18.82
N LYS A 396 22.20 13.79 19.24
CA LYS A 396 21.50 13.30 20.43
C LYS A 396 21.08 11.84 20.26
N ILE A 397 20.53 11.48 19.09
CA ILE A 397 20.16 10.09 18.77
C ILE A 397 21.41 9.20 18.78
N LEU A 398 22.50 9.62 18.14
CA LEU A 398 23.77 8.89 18.10
C LEU A 398 24.32 8.63 19.52
N LYS A 399 24.27 9.63 20.41
CA LYS A 399 24.67 9.48 21.82
C LYS A 399 23.83 8.44 22.56
N ASN A 400 22.54 8.36 22.27
CA ASN A 400 21.60 7.44 22.92
C ASN A 400 21.50 6.06 22.23
N LEU A 401 22.08 5.91 21.03
CA LEU A 401 22.02 4.69 20.24
C LEU A 401 22.46 3.43 21.00
N PRO A 402 23.52 3.44 21.85
CA PRO A 402 23.91 2.24 22.60
C PRO A 402 22.82 1.75 23.57
N ALA A 403 22.11 2.67 24.24
CA ALA A 403 21.04 2.33 25.15
C ALA A 403 19.82 1.78 24.40
N PHE A 404 19.44 2.43 23.29
CA PHE A 404 18.38 1.97 22.40
C PHE A 404 18.70 0.56 21.84
N ARG A 405 19.92 0.37 21.30
CA ARG A 405 20.41 -0.91 20.78
C ARG A 405 20.30 -2.02 21.83
N LYS A 406 20.73 -1.79 23.07
CA LYS A 406 20.67 -2.78 24.14
C LYS A 406 19.22 -3.23 24.40
N LYS A 407 18.29 -2.28 24.60
CA LYS A 407 16.87 -2.58 24.83
C LYS A 407 16.26 -3.33 23.66
N TRP A 408 16.50 -2.86 22.44
CA TRP A 408 15.94 -3.43 21.22
C TRP A 408 16.43 -4.87 20.98
N LEU A 409 17.73 -5.13 21.16
CA LEU A 409 18.31 -6.46 20.96
C LEU A 409 17.75 -7.50 21.95
N MET A 410 17.50 -7.11 23.20
CA MET A 410 16.88 -8.01 24.19
C MET A 410 15.48 -8.48 23.74
N GLU A 411 14.65 -7.56 23.23
CA GLU A 411 13.32 -7.93 22.72
C GLU A 411 13.38 -8.68 21.38
N TYR A 412 14.41 -8.41 20.57
CA TYR A 412 14.64 -9.12 19.32
C TYR A 412 14.89 -10.61 19.55
N GLU A 413 15.63 -11.01 20.58
CA GLU A 413 15.83 -12.41 20.94
C GLU A 413 14.50 -13.13 21.22
N THR A 414 13.60 -12.47 21.94
CA THR A 414 12.26 -13.01 22.21
C THR A 414 11.41 -13.07 20.93
N ALA A 415 11.49 -12.06 20.07
CA ALA A 415 10.76 -12.01 18.81
C ALA A 415 11.23 -13.09 17.82
N ILE A 416 12.54 -13.32 17.71
CA ILE A 416 13.11 -14.30 16.78
C ILE A 416 12.87 -15.73 17.24
N GLN A 417 12.88 -16.01 18.55
CA GLN A 417 12.46 -17.31 19.07
C GLN A 417 11.02 -17.65 18.68
N LYS A 418 10.10 -16.68 18.85
CA LYS A 418 8.70 -16.82 18.42
C LYS A 418 8.58 -17.02 16.91
N ARG A 419 9.42 -16.33 16.13
CA ARG A 419 9.50 -16.51 14.68
C ARG A 419 9.92 -17.93 14.33
N ASN A 420 11.04 -18.39 14.86
CA ASN A 420 11.63 -19.69 14.56
C ASN A 420 10.71 -20.85 14.95
N ALA A 421 9.94 -20.69 16.03
CA ALA A 421 8.93 -21.67 16.43
C ALA A 421 7.77 -21.80 15.41
N MET A 422 7.60 -20.84 14.50
CA MET A 422 6.61 -20.88 13.40
C MET A 422 7.27 -20.99 12.03
N GLN A 423 8.52 -21.47 11.97
CA GLN A 423 9.22 -21.67 10.70
C GLN A 423 8.64 -22.90 9.98
N GLY A 424 8.13 -22.70 8.76
CA GLY A 424 7.79 -23.79 7.84
C GLY A 424 8.94 -24.07 6.86
N ASP A 425 8.70 -25.00 5.94
CA ASP A 425 9.72 -25.48 4.99
C ASP A 425 10.30 -24.38 4.09
N ARG A 426 9.43 -23.47 3.59
CA ARG A 426 9.83 -22.42 2.65
C ARG A 426 9.87 -21.02 3.24
N TYR A 427 8.97 -20.72 4.16
CA TYR A 427 8.82 -19.38 4.73
C TYR A 427 8.27 -19.44 6.15
N ASN A 428 8.37 -18.31 6.85
CA ASN A 428 7.80 -18.18 8.17
C ASN A 428 6.27 -18.15 8.14
N LEU A 429 5.61 -19.02 8.90
CA LEU A 429 4.16 -19.22 8.86
C LEU A 429 3.41 -18.38 9.90
N TYR A 430 4.10 -17.52 10.67
CA TYR A 430 3.49 -16.73 11.72
C TYR A 430 2.45 -15.74 11.17
N LEU A 431 2.75 -15.12 10.02
CA LEU A 431 1.84 -14.19 9.37
C LEU A 431 0.59 -14.91 8.88
N ALA A 432 0.73 -16.04 8.17
CA ALA A 432 -0.39 -16.84 7.70
C ALA A 432 -1.29 -17.34 8.84
N TYR A 433 -0.70 -17.83 9.93
CA TYR A 433 -1.43 -18.19 11.15
C TYR A 433 -2.21 -17.00 11.72
N SER A 434 -1.59 -15.82 11.72
CA SER A 434 -2.23 -14.61 12.23
C SER A 434 -3.38 -14.15 11.32
N SER A 435 -3.24 -14.27 9.99
CA SER A 435 -4.31 -13.98 9.03
C SER A 435 -5.52 -14.89 9.25
N ARG A 436 -5.33 -16.22 9.38
CA ARG A 436 -6.45 -17.14 9.66
C ARG A 436 -7.14 -16.85 10.98
N ARG A 437 -6.38 -16.48 12.01
CA ARG A 437 -6.96 -16.06 13.29
C ARG A 437 -7.79 -14.78 13.15
N MET A 438 -7.32 -13.81 12.37
CA MET A 438 -8.05 -12.57 12.11
C MET A 438 -9.32 -12.81 11.30
N GLN A 439 -9.28 -13.72 10.31
CA GLN A 439 -10.48 -14.18 9.61
C GLN A 439 -11.53 -14.74 10.58
N ALA A 440 -11.10 -15.61 11.51
CA ALA A 440 -12.00 -16.17 12.52
C ALA A 440 -12.57 -15.08 13.45
N LEU A 441 -11.80 -14.03 13.76
CA LEU A 441 -12.27 -12.87 14.53
C LEU A 441 -13.32 -12.06 13.77
N ALA A 442 -13.11 -11.85 12.47
CA ALA A 442 -14.06 -11.14 11.63
C ALA A 442 -15.39 -11.90 11.48
N ASN A 443 -15.33 -13.23 11.27
CA ASN A 443 -16.52 -14.07 11.08
C ASN A 443 -17.26 -14.38 12.39
N HIS A 444 -16.56 -14.47 13.52
CA HIS A 444 -17.11 -14.85 14.82
C HIS A 444 -16.54 -13.99 15.97
N PRO A 445 -16.91 -12.70 16.03
CA PRO A 445 -16.35 -11.76 17.02
C PRO A 445 -16.65 -12.16 18.48
N GLU A 446 -17.74 -12.90 18.73
CA GLU A 446 -18.13 -13.40 20.06
C GLU A 446 -17.37 -14.67 20.48
N GLY A 447 -16.98 -15.52 19.51
CA GLY A 447 -16.43 -16.86 19.77
C GLY A 447 -15.03 -16.87 20.40
N LEU A 448 -14.30 -15.75 20.32
CA LEU A 448 -12.98 -15.57 20.94
C LEU A 448 -13.03 -14.73 22.22
N GLN A 449 -14.18 -14.16 22.61
CA GLN A 449 -14.35 -13.46 23.90
C GLN A 449 -14.30 -14.42 25.09
N LYS A 450 -14.59 -15.71 24.90
CA LYS A 450 -14.36 -16.75 25.92
C LYS A 450 -12.88 -16.93 26.30
N GLU A 451 -11.92 -16.35 25.57
CA GLU A 451 -10.51 -16.27 25.98
C GLU A 451 -10.25 -15.23 27.11
N GLN A 452 -11.24 -14.42 27.50
CA GLN A 452 -11.08 -13.37 28.51
C GLN A 452 -11.09 -13.86 29.97
N ALA A 453 -11.50 -15.10 30.25
CA ALA A 453 -11.64 -15.57 31.63
C ALA A 453 -10.31 -15.68 32.41
N ASP A 454 -9.15 -15.63 31.75
CA ASP A 454 -7.84 -15.89 32.37
C ASP A 454 -6.83 -14.71 32.30
N THR A 455 -7.26 -13.47 32.05
CA THR A 455 -6.34 -12.30 32.10
C THR A 455 -6.75 -11.34 33.22
N PRO A 456 -5.85 -10.93 34.14
CA PRO A 456 -6.20 -10.00 35.22
C PRO A 456 -6.69 -8.67 34.63
N GLY A 457 -7.84 -8.20 35.11
CA GLY A 457 -8.45 -6.96 34.67
C GLY A 457 -7.52 -5.76 34.91
N LEU A 458 -7.24 -5.00 33.85
CA LEU A 458 -6.77 -3.62 34.00
C LEU A 458 -8.00 -2.77 34.33
N GLU A 459 -8.07 -2.31 35.57
CA GLU A 459 -9.03 -1.26 35.95
C GLU A 459 -8.70 0.01 35.16
N CYS A 460 -9.61 0.42 34.30
CA CYS A 460 -9.54 1.68 33.57
C CYS A 460 -10.46 2.69 34.28
N GLU A 461 -9.88 3.71 34.89
CA GLU A 461 -10.63 4.84 35.44
C GLU A 461 -11.36 5.58 34.32
N LYS A 462 -12.69 5.61 34.39
CA LYS A 462 -13.54 6.38 33.49
C LYS A 462 -13.33 7.86 33.72
N THR A 463 -12.68 8.55 32.77
CA THR A 463 -12.55 10.01 32.79
C THR A 463 -13.54 10.69 31.84
N VAL A 464 -14.20 11.68 32.44
CA VAL A 464 -15.10 12.76 31.99
C VAL A 464 -15.24 13.03 30.48
N LYS A 465 -16.50 13.17 30.05
CA LYS A 465 -16.98 13.62 28.73
C LYS A 465 -16.41 14.99 28.31
N ARG A 466 -15.30 14.98 27.57
CA ARG A 466 -15.01 15.95 26.50
C ARG A 466 -15.68 15.44 25.21
N PRO A 467 -16.09 16.28 24.25
CA PRO A 467 -16.45 15.78 22.94
C PRO A 467 -15.28 14.95 22.43
N SER A 468 -15.56 13.70 22.04
CA SER A 468 -14.49 12.76 21.69
C SER A 468 -13.68 13.34 20.53
N LEU A 469 -12.37 13.11 20.48
CA LEU A 469 -11.51 13.54 19.36
C LEU A 469 -12.16 13.18 18.00
N LEU A 470 -12.84 12.04 17.96
CA LEU A 470 -13.68 11.58 16.86
C LEU A 470 -14.81 12.56 16.51
N GLU A 471 -15.60 13.04 17.47
CA GLU A 471 -16.66 14.02 17.25
C GLU A 471 -16.11 15.35 16.71
N ARG A 472 -14.95 15.80 17.21
CA ARG A 472 -14.33 17.04 16.73
C ARG A 472 -13.82 16.90 15.30
N ILE A 473 -13.20 15.77 14.98
CA ILE A 473 -12.76 15.48 13.60
C ILE A 473 -13.97 15.41 12.67
N LYS A 474 -15.04 14.72 13.07
CA LYS A 474 -16.28 14.65 12.28
C LYS A 474 -16.87 16.04 12.01
N LYS A 475 -17.01 16.87 13.05
CA LYS A 475 -17.64 18.21 12.95
C LYS A 475 -16.78 19.25 12.20
N ASN A 476 -15.46 19.25 12.40
CA ASN A 476 -14.60 20.29 11.81
C ASN A 476 -14.30 20.06 10.32
N LEU A 477 -14.51 18.85 9.81
CA LEU A 477 -14.37 18.55 8.39
C LEU A 477 -15.55 19.09 7.54
N GLN A 478 -16.57 19.69 8.17
CA GLN A 478 -17.69 20.37 7.49
C GLN A 478 -17.29 21.71 6.84
N GLN A 479 -16.26 22.39 7.35
CA GLN A 479 -15.90 23.72 6.89
C GLN A 479 -14.82 23.65 5.81
N THR A 480 -15.24 23.45 4.56
CA THR A 480 -14.45 23.98 3.45
C THR A 480 -15.34 24.83 2.56
N LYS A 481 -15.03 26.14 2.51
CA LYS A 481 -15.54 27.08 1.51
C LYS A 481 -15.43 26.44 0.13
N GLU A 482 -16.47 26.60 -0.68
CA GLU A 482 -16.48 26.25 -2.09
C GLU A 482 -15.24 26.84 -2.77
N LYS A 483 -14.20 26.04 -2.91
CA LYS A 483 -13.25 26.22 -4.01
C LYS A 483 -13.83 25.40 -5.14
N LYS A 484 -14.10 26.07 -6.27
CA LYS A 484 -14.29 25.39 -7.56
C LYS A 484 -13.06 24.52 -7.80
N LEU A 485 -13.17 23.24 -7.47
CA LEU A 485 -12.20 22.24 -7.85
C LEU A 485 -12.18 22.16 -9.38
N PRO A 486 -11.01 21.94 -9.98
CA PRO A 486 -10.91 21.81 -11.42
C PRO A 486 -11.83 20.69 -11.89
N LYS A 487 -12.41 20.88 -13.08
CA LYS A 487 -13.27 19.89 -13.75
C LYS A 487 -12.63 18.51 -13.62
N SER A 488 -13.43 17.58 -13.07
CA SER A 488 -13.37 16.13 -13.28
C SER A 488 -12.31 15.74 -14.32
N SER A 489 -11.11 15.40 -13.85
CA SER A 489 -10.24 14.52 -14.61
C SER A 489 -10.87 13.15 -14.47
N LEU A 490 -11.64 12.78 -15.49
CA LEU A 490 -11.82 11.38 -15.86
C LEU A 490 -10.54 10.59 -15.53
N PHE A 491 -10.68 9.31 -15.21
CA PHE A 491 -9.70 8.36 -15.74
C PHE A 491 -9.85 8.43 -17.27
N HIS A 492 -9.28 9.49 -17.83
CA HIS A 492 -9.14 9.69 -19.24
C HIS A 492 -8.04 8.71 -19.63
N PRO A 493 -8.33 7.72 -20.50
CA PRO A 493 -7.25 7.12 -21.25
C PRO A 493 -6.47 8.18 -22.06
N LEU A 494 -6.93 9.45 -22.18
CA LEU A 494 -6.13 10.54 -22.76
C LEU A 494 -4.81 10.85 -22.04
N ASP A 495 -4.64 10.63 -20.73
CA ASP A 495 -3.31 10.77 -20.08
C ASP A 495 -2.45 9.50 -20.26
N ALA A 496 -3.07 8.37 -20.58
CA ALA A 496 -2.39 7.17 -21.08
C ALA A 496 -2.12 7.24 -22.61
N ILE A 497 -2.84 8.09 -23.35
CA ILE A 497 -2.81 8.19 -24.81
C ILE A 497 -2.01 9.41 -25.29
N THR A 498 -1.87 10.48 -24.50
CA THR A 498 -1.04 11.66 -24.88
C THR A 498 0.43 11.52 -24.49
N LYS A 499 0.78 10.49 -23.71
CA LYS A 499 2.15 9.94 -23.67
C LYS A 499 2.20 8.53 -24.27
N VAL A 500 1.57 8.35 -25.42
CA VAL A 500 2.27 7.59 -26.47
C VAL A 500 3.38 8.52 -26.96
N VAL A 501 4.47 8.61 -26.19
CA VAL A 501 5.76 8.85 -26.81
C VAL A 501 5.90 7.66 -27.74
N ASP A 502 6.02 7.91 -29.04
CA ASP A 502 6.39 6.88 -30.02
C ASP A 502 7.40 5.97 -29.35
N ASN A 503 6.96 4.77 -29.01
CA ASN A 503 7.82 3.81 -28.35
C ASN A 503 8.51 3.06 -29.48
N PRO A 504 9.78 3.38 -29.80
CA PRO A 504 10.48 2.74 -30.91
C PRO A 504 10.68 1.23 -30.70
N LEU A 505 10.29 0.69 -29.52
CA LEU A 505 10.27 -0.75 -29.24
C LEU A 505 9.10 -1.51 -29.90
N TYR A 506 8.12 -0.82 -30.48
CA TYR A 506 6.96 -1.45 -31.14
C TYR A 506 6.82 -1.09 -32.62
N GLU A 507 7.84 -0.45 -33.23
CA GLU A 507 7.97 -0.48 -34.68
C GLU A 507 8.36 -1.90 -35.10
N GLY A 508 7.39 -2.60 -35.69
CA GLY A 508 7.63 -3.88 -36.33
C GLY A 508 8.79 -3.75 -37.32
N ARG A 509 9.86 -4.50 -37.05
CA ARG A 509 11.12 -4.62 -37.80
C ARG A 509 12.18 -3.58 -37.45
N ASN A 510 12.83 -3.72 -36.30
CA ASN A 510 14.25 -3.35 -36.16
C ASN A 510 14.93 -4.20 -35.08
N THR A 511 15.52 -5.32 -35.49
CA THR A 511 16.58 -6.00 -34.73
C THR A 511 17.83 -5.12 -34.78
N ARG A 512 17.99 -4.22 -33.81
CA ARG A 512 19.29 -3.60 -33.52
C ARG A 512 19.65 -3.84 -32.06
N GLU A 513 20.58 -4.78 -31.94
CA GLU A 513 21.53 -5.08 -30.87
C GLU A 513 21.41 -4.24 -29.59
N ASN A 514 20.93 -4.89 -28.53
CA ASN A 514 21.07 -4.40 -27.16
C ASN A 514 22.48 -4.78 -26.65
N PRO A 515 23.36 -3.82 -26.30
CA PRO A 515 24.73 -4.10 -25.87
C PRO A 515 24.85 -4.69 -24.45
N LEU A 516 23.74 -5.13 -23.83
CA LEU A 516 23.73 -5.69 -22.47
C LEU A 516 23.17 -7.12 -22.38
N TYR A 517 23.18 -7.86 -23.50
CA TYR A 517 22.82 -9.28 -23.52
C TYR A 517 24.05 -10.13 -23.89
N GLU A 518 24.69 -10.76 -22.90
CA GLU A 518 25.58 -11.89 -23.16
C GLU A 518 24.71 -13.11 -23.54
N PRO A 519 24.95 -13.75 -24.70
CA PRO A 519 24.22 -14.96 -25.08
C PRO A 519 24.68 -16.15 -24.23
N GLN A 520 23.72 -16.87 -23.65
CA GLN A 520 23.97 -18.19 -23.08
C GLN A 520 24.32 -19.15 -24.22
N LEU A 521 25.57 -19.61 -24.25
CA LEU A 521 25.99 -20.76 -25.06
C LEU A 521 25.38 -22.03 -24.47
N HIS A 522 24.43 -22.62 -25.18
CA HIS A 522 24.07 -24.02 -24.99
C HIS A 522 25.10 -24.89 -25.72
N THR A 523 25.92 -25.62 -24.98
CA THR A 523 26.68 -26.77 -25.50
C THR A 523 25.75 -27.97 -25.68
N LEU A 524 25.85 -28.59 -26.85
CA LEU A 524 25.41 -29.96 -27.14
C LEU A 524 26.14 -30.99 -26.27
#